data_AF-A0AAD9CUF3-F1
#
_entry.id   AF-A0AAD9CUF3-F1
#
_cell.length_a   1.000
_cell.length_b   1.000
_cell.length_c   1.000
_cell.angle_alpha   90.00
_cell.angle_beta   90.00
_cell.angle_gamma   90.00
#
_symmetry.space_group_name_H-M   'P 1'
#
loop_
_entity.id
_entity.type
_entity.pdbx_description
1 polymer ?
#
loop_
_entity_poly.entity_id
_entity_poly.type
_entity_poly.pdbx_seq_one_letter_code
_entity_poly.pdbx_strand_id
1 'polypeptide(L)'
;MRTSPSLTPDMELEKDFAFAPLPPINDSAQAPQAAPGQRPPGPNDVLGPLKELPGRWQGKGFNTIWRPNRVPGKPQQDFFLELNRTDETIQFDRIDGDIPNRGLLQPDITMFGVHYLQQIKDGNNGAGLHIEPGLWVTVPQTTNPPVQPTVCRMASIPHGTTVLAQGIAVAPESSGPKIDKVDITPFPVGQPQNRLQNFKDAMNIAIPNEFRSPSLQRKGVTQEMVTDPNSVLTAAIHGQNIVETTRLIVSSDSTDPVPGGGTSNTAFLKGSQAGGPNADAANVTSSFWIEKVKGENGKPDFLQLQYTQTVLLNFNTLSWPHVTVATLRKVA
;
A
#
# COMPACT_ATOMS: atom_id res chain seq x y z
N MET A 1 20.86 -54.69 -29.24
CA MET A 1 19.73 -54.79 -28.31
C MET A 1 20.15 -54.24 -26.95
N ARG A 2 19.59 -53.10 -26.54
CA ARG A 2 19.07 -52.83 -25.19
C ARG A 2 18.33 -51.49 -25.25
N THR A 3 17.21 -51.48 -24.56
CA THR A 3 15.98 -50.72 -24.80
C THR A 3 15.97 -49.38 -24.08
N SER A 4 15.44 -48.35 -24.74
CA SER A 4 15.05 -47.08 -24.10
C SER A 4 13.95 -47.34 -23.06
N PRO A 5 14.00 -46.73 -21.86
CA PRO A 5 12.88 -46.81 -20.93
C PRO A 5 11.72 -45.93 -21.43
N SER A 6 10.51 -46.49 -21.35
CA SER A 6 9.26 -45.88 -21.77
C SER A 6 8.85 -44.73 -20.86
N LEU A 7 8.35 -43.69 -21.53
CA LEU A 7 7.45 -42.61 -21.12
C LEU A 7 6.85 -42.67 -19.71
N THR A 8 6.91 -41.50 -19.07
CA THR A 8 6.14 -41.05 -17.91
C THR A 8 4.68 -41.49 -17.94
N PRO A 9 4.07 -41.86 -16.81
CA PRO A 9 2.63 -42.07 -16.77
C PRO A 9 1.92 -40.72 -16.98
N ASP A 10 1.15 -40.62 -18.06
CA ASP A 10 0.22 -39.52 -18.26
C ASP A 10 -0.78 -39.53 -17.09
N MET A 11 -0.85 -38.44 -16.35
CA MET A 11 -1.83 -38.25 -15.30
C MET A 11 -3.16 -37.92 -15.98
N GLU A 12 -3.98 -38.93 -16.28
CA GLU A 12 -5.35 -38.73 -16.73
C GLU A 12 -6.18 -38.22 -15.53
N LEU A 13 -6.60 -36.96 -15.60
CA LEU A 13 -7.65 -36.45 -14.71
C LEU A 13 -8.98 -37.07 -15.16
N GLU A 14 -9.75 -37.62 -14.21
CA GLU A 14 -11.12 -38.07 -14.41
C GLU A 14 -11.93 -37.00 -15.14
N LYS A 15 -12.82 -37.40 -16.07
CA LYS A 15 -13.64 -36.47 -16.88
C LYS A 15 -14.49 -35.51 -16.04
N ASP A 16 -14.77 -35.89 -14.79
CA ASP A 16 -15.57 -35.13 -13.83
C ASP A 16 -14.73 -34.62 -12.65
N PHE A 17 -13.41 -34.46 -12.83
CA PHE A 17 -12.54 -33.89 -11.81
C PHE A 17 -13.03 -32.47 -11.46
N ALA A 18 -13.57 -32.34 -10.25
CA ALA A 18 -13.93 -31.09 -9.64
C ALA A 18 -13.27 -30.99 -8.26
N PHE A 19 -12.83 -29.80 -7.89
CA PHE A 19 -12.45 -29.51 -6.51
C PHE A 19 -13.72 -29.59 -5.65
N ALA A 20 -13.94 -30.73 -4.99
CA ALA A 20 -14.92 -30.84 -3.93
C ALA A 20 -14.33 -30.21 -2.65
N PRO A 21 -15.11 -29.45 -1.88
CA PRO A 21 -14.68 -29.05 -0.54
C PRO A 21 -14.33 -30.32 0.24
N LEU A 22 -13.18 -30.33 0.91
CA LEU A 22 -12.91 -31.39 1.87
C LEU A 22 -14.04 -31.38 2.91
N PRO A 23 -14.49 -32.57 3.38
CA PRO A 23 -15.39 -32.61 4.53
C PRO A 23 -14.77 -31.80 5.67
N PRO A 24 -15.57 -31.06 6.45
CA PRO A 24 -15.06 -30.31 7.58
C PRO A 24 -14.23 -31.23 8.46
N ILE A 25 -12.99 -30.84 8.77
CA ILE A 25 -12.25 -31.48 9.85
C ILE A 25 -13.07 -31.17 11.11
N ASN A 26 -13.58 -32.21 11.78
CA ASN A 26 -14.23 -32.09 13.09
C ASN A 26 -13.19 -31.78 14.17
N ASP A 27 -12.39 -30.74 13.97
CA ASP A 27 -11.77 -30.07 15.09
C ASP A 27 -12.91 -29.28 15.73
N SER A 28 -13.19 -29.56 16.99
CA SER A 28 -14.17 -28.82 17.80
C SER A 28 -13.73 -27.38 18.08
N ALA A 29 -13.16 -26.69 17.09
CA ALA A 29 -13.10 -25.25 17.04
C ALA A 29 -14.53 -24.77 16.79
N GLN A 30 -15.27 -24.59 17.89
CA GLN A 30 -16.43 -23.70 17.88
C GLN A 30 -15.93 -22.36 17.31
N ALA A 31 -16.36 -22.03 16.09
CA ALA A 31 -16.36 -20.64 15.67
C ALA A 31 -16.94 -19.83 16.83
N PRO A 32 -16.31 -18.72 17.27
CA PRO A 32 -16.83 -17.94 18.38
C PRO A 32 -18.28 -17.60 18.08
N GLN A 33 -19.20 -18.22 18.82
CA GLN A 33 -20.63 -17.94 18.69
C GLN A 33 -20.81 -16.48 19.05
N ALA A 34 -21.46 -15.72 18.16
CA ALA A 34 -21.90 -14.37 18.48
C ALA A 34 -22.63 -14.39 19.84
N ALA A 35 -22.29 -13.44 20.72
CA ALA A 35 -22.91 -13.35 22.03
C ALA A 35 -24.45 -13.34 21.89
N PRO A 36 -25.20 -14.06 22.75
CA PRO A 36 -26.65 -14.13 22.65
C PRO A 36 -27.26 -12.72 22.66
N GLY A 37 -27.98 -12.35 21.60
CA GLY A 37 -28.70 -11.08 21.49
C GLY A 37 -28.16 -10.07 20.48
N GLN A 38 -27.07 -10.38 19.75
CA GLN A 38 -26.64 -9.56 18.61
C GLN A 38 -27.24 -10.07 17.30
N ARG A 39 -27.88 -9.17 16.53
CA ARG A 39 -28.28 -9.43 15.14
C ARG A 39 -27.03 -9.91 14.38
N PRO A 40 -27.11 -10.96 13.54
CA PRO A 40 -26.02 -11.32 12.65
C PRO A 40 -25.58 -10.05 11.91
N PRO A 41 -24.32 -9.62 12.02
CA PRO A 41 -23.86 -8.42 11.35
C PRO A 41 -24.23 -8.55 9.87
N GLY A 42 -24.82 -7.48 9.30
CA GLY A 42 -25.05 -7.45 7.87
C GLY A 42 -23.72 -7.65 7.14
N PRO A 43 -23.71 -8.03 5.86
CA PRO A 43 -22.47 -8.25 5.14
C PRO A 43 -21.48 -7.07 5.34
N ASN A 44 -21.94 -5.82 5.33
CA ASN A 44 -21.04 -4.67 5.49
C ASN A 44 -20.57 -4.41 6.93
N ASP A 45 -21.24 -4.96 7.94
CA ASP A 45 -20.89 -4.74 9.34
C ASP A 45 -19.59 -5.47 9.73
N VAL A 46 -19.29 -6.62 9.11
CA VAL A 46 -18.06 -7.40 9.41
C VAL A 46 -16.77 -6.78 8.83
N LEU A 47 -16.89 -5.90 7.83
CA LEU A 47 -15.74 -5.17 7.28
C LEU A 47 -15.23 -4.06 8.21
N GLY A 48 -16.00 -3.71 9.25
CA GLY A 48 -15.64 -2.71 10.25
C GLY A 48 -15.12 -1.41 9.61
N PRO A 49 -13.87 -0.99 9.86
CA PRO A 49 -13.30 0.25 9.30
C PRO A 49 -13.12 0.22 7.77
N LEU A 50 -13.20 -0.95 7.12
CA LEU A 50 -13.07 -1.11 5.67
C LEU A 50 -14.42 -1.01 4.93
N LYS A 51 -15.54 -0.86 5.64
CA LYS A 51 -16.90 -0.99 5.09
C LYS A 51 -17.23 -0.08 3.90
N GLU A 52 -16.58 1.08 3.80
CA GLU A 52 -16.84 2.06 2.73
C GLU A 52 -15.96 1.82 1.49
N LEU A 53 -14.89 1.02 1.60
CA LEU A 53 -13.93 0.77 0.52
C LEU A 53 -14.54 0.06 -0.71
N PRO A 54 -15.40 -0.98 -0.60
CA PRO A 54 -15.89 -1.71 -1.77
C PRO A 54 -16.47 -0.79 -2.85
N GLY A 55 -16.03 -0.95 -4.09
CA GLY A 55 -16.37 -0.08 -5.21
C GLY A 55 -15.15 0.43 -5.96
N ARG A 56 -15.42 1.23 -6.99
CA ARG A 56 -14.38 1.81 -7.87
C ARG A 56 -14.05 3.22 -7.44
N TRP A 57 -12.76 3.50 -7.35
CA TRP A 57 -12.21 4.80 -7.00
C TRP A 57 -11.35 5.32 -8.14
N GLN A 58 -11.48 6.60 -8.45
CA GLN A 58 -10.67 7.27 -9.47
C GLN A 58 -10.21 8.62 -8.97
N GLY A 59 -8.97 8.98 -9.29
CA GLY A 59 -8.38 10.19 -8.76
C GLY A 59 -7.10 10.61 -9.43
N LYS A 60 -6.48 11.60 -8.80
CA LYS A 60 -5.19 12.14 -9.21
C LYS A 60 -4.27 12.26 -8.01
N GLY A 61 -2.97 12.25 -8.28
CA GLY A 61 -1.98 12.28 -7.23
C GLY A 61 -0.62 12.79 -7.69
N PHE A 62 0.37 12.47 -6.89
CA PHE A 62 1.76 12.79 -7.13
C PHE A 62 2.67 11.67 -6.63
N ASN A 63 3.64 11.34 -7.47
CA ASN A 63 4.67 10.35 -7.20
C ASN A 63 6.03 11.04 -7.15
N THR A 64 6.82 10.69 -6.13
CA THR A 64 8.24 11.00 -6.01
C THR A 64 9.01 9.71 -5.77
N ILE A 65 10.05 9.47 -6.57
CA ILE A 65 10.92 8.31 -6.37
C ILE A 65 12.36 8.67 -6.70
N TRP A 66 13.24 8.39 -5.74
CA TRP A 66 14.68 8.31 -6.01
C TRP A 66 14.99 6.90 -6.48
N ARG A 67 15.38 6.76 -7.75
CA ARG A 67 15.77 5.48 -8.33
C ARG A 67 17.28 5.36 -8.40
N PRO A 68 17.83 4.14 -8.29
CA PRO A 68 19.20 3.89 -8.68
C PRO A 68 19.44 4.35 -10.12
N ASN A 69 20.56 5.02 -10.36
CA ASN A 69 20.95 5.49 -11.69
C ASN A 69 22.45 5.46 -11.83
N ARG A 70 22.96 4.42 -12.47
CA ARG A 70 24.40 4.27 -12.71
C ARG A 70 24.77 4.93 -14.03
N VAL A 71 25.55 6.00 -13.97
CA VAL A 71 26.01 6.72 -15.17
C VAL A 71 27.47 6.36 -15.48
N PRO A 72 27.77 5.79 -16.68
CA PRO A 72 29.14 5.51 -17.09
C PRO A 72 30.03 6.75 -16.99
N GLY A 73 31.19 6.61 -16.35
CA GLY A 73 32.15 7.71 -16.16
C GLY A 73 31.81 8.70 -15.03
N LYS A 74 30.67 8.56 -14.34
CA LYS A 74 30.30 9.38 -13.16
C LYS A 74 30.05 8.47 -11.94
N PRO A 75 31.10 7.93 -11.30
CA PRO A 75 30.95 6.93 -10.22
C PRO A 75 30.25 7.44 -8.96
N GLN A 76 30.19 8.77 -8.78
CA GLN A 76 29.46 9.41 -7.67
C GLN A 76 27.98 9.66 -7.99
N GLN A 77 27.54 9.38 -9.22
CA GLN A 77 26.13 9.48 -9.60
C GLN A 77 25.48 8.10 -9.53
N ASP A 78 24.60 7.95 -8.55
CA ASP A 78 23.90 6.71 -8.23
C ASP A 78 22.38 6.89 -8.15
N PHE A 79 21.86 8.10 -8.37
CA PHE A 79 20.43 8.41 -8.21
C PHE A 79 19.80 9.11 -9.43
N PHE A 80 18.48 9.01 -9.51
CA PHE A 80 17.64 9.85 -10.35
C PHE A 80 16.36 10.18 -9.60
N LEU A 81 16.03 11.45 -9.46
CA LEU A 81 14.78 11.91 -8.87
C LEU A 81 13.69 11.94 -9.95
N GLU A 82 12.84 10.92 -9.96
CA GLU A 82 11.66 10.90 -10.80
C GLU A 82 10.45 11.52 -10.09
N LEU A 83 9.77 12.42 -10.81
CA LEU A 83 8.60 13.16 -10.33
C LEU A 83 7.50 13.05 -11.37
N ASN A 84 6.33 12.52 -10.99
CA ASN A 84 5.19 12.36 -11.89
C ASN A 84 3.92 12.86 -11.20
N ARG A 85 3.12 13.65 -11.92
CA ARG A 85 1.68 13.72 -11.60
C ARG A 85 1.06 12.39 -11.98
N THR A 86 0.07 11.93 -11.23
CA THR A 86 -0.53 10.61 -11.47
C THR A 86 -2.03 10.69 -11.74
N ASP A 87 -2.49 9.79 -12.61
CA ASP A 87 -3.89 9.41 -12.77
C ASP A 87 -4.06 7.99 -12.24
N GLU A 88 -5.05 7.77 -11.39
CA GLU A 88 -5.15 6.54 -10.61
C GLU A 88 -6.55 5.94 -10.62
N THR A 89 -6.62 4.60 -10.63
CA THR A 89 -7.81 3.83 -10.33
C THR A 89 -7.50 2.81 -9.25
N ILE A 90 -8.41 2.64 -8.29
CA ILE A 90 -8.41 1.51 -7.36
C ILE A 90 -9.80 0.86 -7.41
N GLN A 91 -9.85 -0.44 -7.68
CA GLN A 91 -11.06 -1.24 -7.51
C GLN A 91 -10.93 -2.02 -6.20
N PHE A 92 -11.90 -1.92 -5.30
CA PHE A 92 -12.01 -2.81 -4.14
C PHE A 92 -13.23 -3.69 -4.31
N ASP A 93 -13.04 -4.99 -4.19
CA ASP A 93 -14.12 -5.97 -4.17
C ASP A 93 -14.07 -6.73 -2.86
N ARG A 94 -15.24 -7.04 -2.32
CA ARG A 94 -15.35 -7.80 -1.08
C ARG A 94 -14.78 -9.21 -1.27
N ILE A 95 -14.09 -9.71 -0.26
CA ILE A 95 -13.82 -11.14 -0.13
C ILE A 95 -15.08 -11.79 0.46
N ASP A 96 -15.69 -12.70 -0.30
CA ASP A 96 -16.89 -13.38 0.13
C ASP A 96 -16.58 -14.44 1.19
N GLY A 97 -17.34 -14.40 2.28
CA GLY A 97 -17.23 -15.32 3.40
C GLY A 97 -16.16 -14.96 4.43
N ASP A 98 -15.99 -15.88 5.36
CA ASP A 98 -15.05 -15.81 6.48
C ASP A 98 -13.63 -16.11 6.00
N ILE A 99 -12.63 -15.42 6.55
CA ILE A 99 -11.21 -15.73 6.34
C ILE A 99 -10.69 -16.37 7.65
N PRO A 100 -10.80 -17.70 7.81
CA PRO A 100 -10.38 -18.37 9.02
C PRO A 100 -8.85 -18.39 9.15
N ASN A 101 -8.35 -18.23 10.37
CA ASN A 101 -6.93 -18.44 10.69
C ASN A 101 -6.80 -19.28 11.96
N ARG A 102 -5.88 -20.25 11.95
CA ARG A 102 -5.77 -21.28 12.98
C ARG A 102 -4.81 -20.87 14.08
N GLY A 103 -5.27 -20.96 15.32
CA GLY A 103 -4.48 -20.57 16.48
C GLY A 103 -3.89 -21.77 17.21
N LEU A 104 -2.59 -21.73 17.49
CA LEU A 104 -1.94 -22.67 18.43
C LEU A 104 -1.99 -22.15 19.87
N LEU A 105 -1.68 -20.86 20.05
CA LEU A 105 -1.51 -20.22 21.36
C LEU A 105 -2.72 -19.37 21.79
N GLN A 106 -3.75 -19.33 20.96
CA GLN A 106 -5.07 -18.75 21.20
C GLN A 106 -6.09 -19.53 20.36
N PRO A 107 -7.40 -19.45 20.64
CA PRO A 107 -8.43 -20.00 19.76
C PRO A 107 -8.33 -19.42 18.33
N ASP A 108 -8.95 -20.12 17.39
CA ASP A 108 -9.05 -19.66 16.01
C ASP A 108 -9.69 -18.28 15.91
N ILE A 109 -9.22 -17.50 14.93
CA ILE A 109 -9.76 -16.19 14.63
C ILE A 109 -10.40 -16.20 13.25
N THR A 110 -11.37 -15.30 13.05
CA THR A 110 -12.00 -15.07 11.75
C THR A 110 -11.73 -13.63 11.34
N MET A 111 -11.18 -13.47 10.14
CA MET A 111 -10.90 -12.18 9.51
C MET A 111 -11.90 -11.92 8.39
N PHE A 112 -12.01 -10.66 7.96
CA PHE A 112 -12.84 -10.24 6.83
C PHE A 112 -12.07 -9.22 6.01
N GLY A 113 -12.41 -9.01 4.74
CA GLY A 113 -11.65 -8.06 3.95
C GLY A 113 -12.18 -7.79 2.55
N VAL A 114 -11.37 -7.01 1.84
CA VAL A 114 -11.53 -6.68 0.42
C VAL A 114 -10.24 -7.05 -0.31
N HIS A 115 -10.35 -7.52 -1.55
CA HIS A 115 -9.22 -7.52 -2.47
C HIS A 115 -9.26 -6.26 -3.33
N TYR A 116 -8.11 -5.83 -3.81
CA TYR A 116 -8.03 -4.64 -4.65
C TYR A 116 -7.06 -4.77 -5.80
N LEU A 117 -7.28 -3.95 -6.82
CA LEU A 117 -6.34 -3.67 -7.89
C LEU A 117 -6.14 -2.16 -8.00
N GLN A 118 -4.93 -1.70 -7.73
CA GLN A 118 -4.50 -0.32 -7.95
C GLN A 118 -3.74 -0.21 -9.27
N GLN A 119 -4.04 0.82 -10.05
CA GLN A 119 -3.36 1.12 -11.31
C GLN A 119 -3.05 2.61 -11.38
N ILE A 120 -1.78 2.94 -11.62
CA ILE A 120 -1.29 4.32 -11.68
C ILE A 120 -0.68 4.57 -13.06
N LYS A 121 -1.06 5.69 -13.67
CA LYS A 121 -0.51 6.20 -14.92
C LYS A 121 0.10 7.58 -14.71
N ASP A 122 1.05 7.93 -15.57
CA ASP A 122 1.60 9.28 -15.65
C ASP A 122 0.51 10.23 -16.17
N GLY A 123 0.23 11.29 -15.41
CA GLY A 123 -0.84 12.24 -15.71
C GLY A 123 -0.51 13.21 -16.86
N ASN A 124 0.71 13.20 -17.39
CA ASN A 124 1.11 14.04 -18.52
C ASN A 124 1.12 13.28 -19.84
N ASN A 125 1.48 11.99 -19.85
CA ASN A 125 1.59 11.20 -21.09
C ASN A 125 0.79 9.88 -21.10
N GLY A 126 0.15 9.51 -19.98
CA GLY A 126 -0.69 8.31 -19.87
C GLY A 126 0.05 6.98 -19.79
N ALA A 127 1.39 6.99 -19.73
CA ALA A 127 2.19 5.77 -19.58
C ALA A 127 1.88 5.08 -18.24
N GLY A 128 1.84 3.75 -18.24
CA GLY A 128 1.69 2.98 -16.99
C GLY A 128 2.91 3.15 -16.10
N LEU A 129 2.69 3.56 -14.85
CA LEU A 129 3.75 3.72 -13.84
C LEU A 129 3.75 2.59 -12.83
N HIS A 130 2.56 2.14 -12.39
CA HIS A 130 2.43 1.14 -11.32
C HIS A 130 1.17 0.31 -11.49
N ILE A 131 1.24 -0.94 -11.05
CA ILE A 131 0.08 -1.81 -10.85
C ILE A 131 0.32 -2.67 -9.62
N GLU A 132 -0.70 -2.83 -8.79
CA GLU A 132 -0.60 -3.52 -7.52
C GLU A 132 -1.92 -4.23 -7.19
N PRO A 133 -1.97 -5.56 -7.30
CA PRO A 133 -3.00 -6.35 -6.64
C PRO A 133 -2.68 -6.53 -5.15
N GLY A 134 -3.72 -6.54 -4.32
CA GLY A 134 -3.56 -6.73 -2.89
C GLY A 134 -4.85 -7.03 -2.14
N LEU A 135 -4.73 -7.08 -0.82
CA LEU A 135 -5.83 -7.29 0.12
C LEU A 135 -5.79 -6.22 1.21
N TRP A 136 -6.96 -5.84 1.71
CA TRP A 136 -7.13 -5.23 3.03
C TRP A 136 -7.99 -6.15 3.88
N VAL A 137 -7.52 -6.51 5.07
CA VAL A 137 -8.24 -7.39 5.99
C VAL A 137 -8.36 -6.76 7.37
N THR A 138 -9.49 -6.99 8.04
CA THR A 138 -9.67 -6.75 9.47
C THR A 138 -9.21 -7.98 10.24
N VAL A 139 -8.41 -7.75 11.28
CA VAL A 139 -7.97 -8.77 12.20
C VAL A 139 -8.62 -8.47 13.56
N PRO A 140 -9.37 -9.41 14.16
CA PRO A 140 -9.97 -9.19 15.47
C PRO A 140 -8.88 -9.04 16.53
N GLN A 141 -9.29 -8.62 17.73
CA GLN A 141 -8.39 -8.62 18.89
C GLN A 141 -7.78 -10.01 19.10
N THR A 142 -6.48 -10.06 19.32
CA THR A 142 -5.75 -11.29 19.65
C THR A 142 -5.39 -11.31 21.12
N THR A 143 -5.32 -12.51 21.72
CA THR A 143 -4.83 -12.70 23.09
C THR A 143 -3.38 -13.15 23.13
N ASN A 144 -2.89 -13.73 22.04
CA ASN A 144 -1.49 -14.12 21.89
C ASN A 144 -0.98 -13.91 20.44
N PRO A 145 -0.16 -12.87 20.17
CA PRO A 145 0.18 -11.79 21.11
C PRO A 145 -1.06 -10.97 21.52
N PRO A 146 -1.07 -10.32 22.69
CA PRO A 146 -2.18 -9.46 23.08
C PRO A 146 -2.16 -8.16 22.26
N VAL A 147 -3.00 -8.08 21.23
CA VAL A 147 -3.07 -6.92 20.31
C VAL A 147 -4.54 -6.57 20.12
N GLN A 148 -4.85 -5.27 20.13
CA GLN A 148 -6.18 -4.74 19.82
C GLN A 148 -6.62 -5.11 18.38
N PRO A 149 -7.90 -4.89 17.99
CA PRO A 149 -8.29 -5.08 16.60
C PRO A 149 -7.40 -4.26 15.65
N THR A 150 -6.96 -4.89 14.56
CA THR A 150 -6.03 -4.30 13.60
C THR A 150 -6.58 -4.38 12.18
N VAL A 151 -5.96 -3.63 11.28
CA VAL A 151 -6.12 -3.77 9.84
C VAL A 151 -4.78 -4.16 9.23
N CYS A 152 -4.83 -4.98 8.19
CA CYS A 152 -3.64 -5.39 7.47
C CYS A 152 -3.82 -5.17 5.97
N ARG A 153 -2.80 -4.59 5.33
CA ARG A 153 -2.66 -4.45 3.89
C ARG A 153 -1.59 -5.41 3.40
N MET A 154 -1.97 -6.27 2.46
CA MET A 154 -1.05 -7.15 1.72
C MET A 154 -0.99 -6.69 0.28
N ALA A 155 0.21 -6.57 -0.29
CA ALA A 155 0.40 -6.08 -1.66
C ALA A 155 1.48 -6.87 -2.40
N SER A 156 1.27 -7.08 -3.70
CA SER A 156 2.27 -7.65 -4.61
C SER A 156 2.59 -6.65 -5.71
N ILE A 157 3.87 -6.32 -5.86
CA ILE A 157 4.34 -5.30 -6.78
C ILE A 157 5.19 -5.96 -7.88
N PRO A 158 4.81 -5.85 -9.17
CA PRO A 158 5.43 -6.61 -10.26
C PRO A 158 6.93 -6.37 -10.47
N HIS A 159 7.47 -5.24 -10.01
CA HIS A 159 8.91 -4.98 -10.05
C HIS A 159 9.70 -5.68 -8.93
N GLY A 160 9.08 -6.64 -8.24
CA GLY A 160 9.80 -7.65 -7.45
C GLY A 160 9.73 -7.48 -5.94
N THR A 161 8.65 -6.89 -5.41
CA THR A 161 8.45 -6.73 -3.96
C THR A 161 7.07 -7.21 -3.54
N THR A 162 6.95 -7.90 -2.41
CA THR A 162 5.69 -8.11 -1.71
C THR A 162 5.74 -7.45 -0.34
N VAL A 163 4.58 -6.98 0.14
CA VAL A 163 4.47 -6.19 1.37
C VAL A 163 3.35 -6.77 2.23
N LEU A 164 3.64 -6.94 3.52
CA LEU A 164 2.68 -7.13 4.59
C LEU A 164 2.81 -5.91 5.51
N ALA A 165 1.80 -5.04 5.53
CA ALA A 165 1.75 -3.90 6.43
C ALA A 165 0.58 -4.08 7.38
N GLN A 166 0.83 -4.01 8.68
CA GLN A 166 -0.20 -4.14 9.71
C GLN A 166 -0.26 -2.87 10.55
N GLY A 167 -1.43 -2.58 11.08
CA GLY A 167 -1.62 -1.48 12.00
C GLY A 167 -3.05 -1.29 12.40
N ILE A 168 -3.46 -0.05 12.61
CA ILE A 168 -4.69 0.27 13.34
C ILE A 168 -5.65 1.08 12.48
N ALA A 169 -6.93 0.97 12.79
CA ALA A 169 -7.94 1.90 12.33
C ALA A 169 -8.30 2.86 13.46
N VAL A 170 -8.20 4.16 13.20
CA VAL A 170 -8.68 5.21 14.10
C VAL A 170 -10.18 5.40 13.86
N ALA A 171 -10.94 5.50 14.95
CA ALA A 171 -12.38 5.69 14.90
C ALA A 171 -12.74 6.94 14.08
N PRO A 172 -13.92 6.97 13.43
CA PRO A 172 -14.31 8.11 12.62
C PRO A 172 -14.32 9.43 13.40
N GLU A 173 -13.61 10.43 12.90
CA GLU A 173 -13.59 11.79 13.45
C GLU A 173 -14.58 12.67 12.67
N SER A 174 -15.32 13.55 13.36
CA SER A 174 -16.28 14.48 12.73
C SER A 174 -15.60 15.72 12.13
N SER A 175 -14.48 15.52 11.44
CA SER A 175 -13.68 16.56 10.81
C SER A 175 -12.88 16.00 9.63
N GLY A 176 -12.32 16.90 8.82
CA GLY A 176 -11.31 16.54 7.83
C GLY A 176 -10.02 16.01 8.45
N PRO A 177 -9.19 15.28 7.67
CA PRO A 177 -7.98 14.66 8.16
C PRO A 177 -6.92 15.70 8.52
N LYS A 178 -6.19 15.44 9.61
CA LYS A 178 -4.89 16.07 9.84
C LYS A 178 -3.82 15.31 9.05
N ILE A 179 -3.18 15.99 8.10
CA ILE A 179 -2.15 15.44 7.23
C ILE A 179 -0.82 16.12 7.55
N ASP A 180 0.09 15.38 8.17
CA ASP A 180 1.42 15.88 8.48
C ASP A 180 2.28 15.96 7.21
N LYS A 181 3.28 16.84 7.20
CA LYS A 181 4.21 16.98 6.07
C LYS A 181 5.05 15.71 5.91
N VAL A 182 5.45 15.41 4.67
CA VAL A 182 6.38 14.31 4.38
C VAL A 182 7.62 14.82 3.65
N ASP A 183 8.78 14.38 4.09
CA ASP A 183 10.07 14.79 3.54
C ASP A 183 10.69 13.67 2.71
N ILE A 184 11.06 14.00 1.47
CA ILE A 184 11.66 13.08 0.51
C ILE A 184 13.19 13.03 0.55
N THR A 185 13.83 13.80 1.45
CA THR A 185 15.29 13.90 1.50
C THR A 185 15.93 12.56 1.92
N PRO A 186 16.91 12.04 1.16
CA PRO A 186 17.63 10.81 1.54
C PRO A 186 18.46 10.97 2.83
N PHE A 187 18.71 9.85 3.49
CA PHE A 187 19.41 9.80 4.79
C PHE A 187 20.15 8.47 4.97
N PRO A 188 21.18 8.38 5.82
CA PRO A 188 21.86 7.11 6.11
C PRO A 188 20.89 6.07 6.68
N VAL A 189 21.01 4.81 6.25
CA VAL A 189 20.13 3.72 6.74
C VAL A 189 20.11 3.69 8.27
N GLY A 190 18.90 3.65 8.84
CA GLY A 190 18.68 3.65 10.30
C GLY A 190 18.83 5.01 10.98
N GLN A 191 19.10 6.09 10.23
CA GLN A 191 19.29 7.44 10.78
C GLN A 191 18.35 8.48 10.14
N PRO A 192 17.02 8.34 10.28
CA PRO A 192 16.05 9.22 9.64
C PRO A 192 16.23 10.71 9.96
N GLN A 193 16.74 11.06 11.13
CA GLN A 193 16.96 12.47 11.50
C GLN A 193 18.15 13.11 10.76
N ASN A 194 19.02 12.32 10.13
CA ASN A 194 20.25 12.78 9.47
C ASN A 194 20.04 12.98 7.96
N ARG A 195 19.13 13.88 7.59
CA ARG A 195 18.80 14.22 6.20
C ARG A 195 19.98 14.90 5.50
N LEU A 196 20.29 14.46 4.28
CA LEU A 196 21.49 14.86 3.57
C LEU A 196 21.29 16.08 2.65
N GLN A 197 22.16 17.07 2.79
CA GLN A 197 22.07 18.36 2.09
C GLN A 197 22.40 18.27 0.58
N ASN A 198 23.24 17.31 0.17
CA ASN A 198 23.76 17.20 -1.19
C ASN A 198 22.67 16.91 -2.26
N PHE A 199 21.46 16.60 -1.84
CA PHE A 199 20.31 16.36 -2.74
C PHE A 199 19.49 17.62 -3.05
N LYS A 200 19.81 18.77 -2.43
CA LYS A 200 19.00 19.98 -2.57
C LYS A 200 18.88 20.52 -3.99
N ASP A 201 19.94 20.43 -4.80
CA ASP A 201 19.89 20.90 -6.19
C ASP A 201 18.97 20.02 -7.03
N ALA A 202 18.97 18.70 -6.78
CA ALA A 202 18.02 17.79 -7.39
C ALA A 202 16.58 18.06 -6.92
N MET A 203 16.36 18.47 -5.67
CA MET A 203 15.02 18.78 -5.14
C MET A 203 14.51 20.19 -5.49
N ASN A 204 15.39 21.12 -5.86
CA ASN A 204 15.01 22.47 -6.26
C ASN A 204 14.67 22.50 -7.76
N ILE A 205 13.38 22.57 -8.08
CA ILE A 205 12.92 22.48 -9.48
C ILE A 205 13.34 23.66 -10.35
N ALA A 206 13.75 24.78 -9.75
CA ALA A 206 14.27 25.95 -10.45
C ALA A 206 15.73 25.78 -10.90
N ILE A 207 16.49 24.88 -10.27
CA ILE A 207 17.89 24.58 -10.62
C ILE A 207 17.90 23.50 -11.71
N PRO A 208 18.48 23.72 -12.90
CA PRO A 208 18.65 22.67 -13.90
C PRO A 208 19.43 21.47 -13.32
N ASN A 209 18.92 20.27 -13.53
CA ASN A 209 19.53 19.05 -13.01
C ASN A 209 19.27 17.89 -13.99
N GLU A 210 20.33 17.22 -14.45
CA GLU A 210 20.25 16.10 -15.40
C GLU A 210 19.79 14.78 -14.75
N PHE A 211 19.79 14.72 -13.42
CA PHE A 211 19.40 13.55 -12.61
C PHE A 211 18.03 13.72 -11.95
N ARG A 212 17.16 14.47 -12.62
CA ARG A 212 15.74 14.62 -12.29
C ARG A 212 14.92 14.54 -13.56
N SER A 213 13.64 14.12 -13.46
CA SER A 213 12.72 14.15 -14.60
C SER A 213 12.79 15.50 -15.37
N PRO A 214 12.81 15.49 -16.71
CA PRO A 214 12.86 16.71 -17.51
C PRO A 214 11.55 17.51 -17.41
N SER A 215 11.60 18.80 -17.79
CA SER A 215 10.47 19.73 -17.63
C SER A 215 9.17 19.26 -18.31
N LEU A 216 9.26 18.60 -19.47
CA LEU A 216 8.07 18.06 -20.17
C LEU A 216 7.38 16.95 -19.37
N GLN A 217 8.14 16.09 -18.69
CA GLN A 217 7.59 15.00 -17.87
C GLN A 217 7.08 15.51 -16.51
N ARG A 218 7.56 16.67 -16.06
CA ARG A 218 7.16 17.32 -14.80
C ARG A 218 6.18 18.47 -14.98
N LYS A 219 5.44 18.54 -16.08
CA LYS A 219 4.44 19.59 -16.28
C LYS A 219 3.43 19.58 -15.11
N GLY A 220 3.25 20.74 -14.47
CA GLY A 220 2.35 20.91 -13.33
C GLY A 220 2.91 20.46 -11.97
N VAL A 221 4.17 20.01 -11.89
CA VAL A 221 4.85 19.77 -10.60
C VAL A 221 5.36 21.11 -10.05
N THR A 222 4.98 21.45 -8.83
CA THR A 222 5.43 22.67 -8.13
C THR A 222 6.56 22.39 -7.15
N GLN A 223 7.27 23.43 -6.70
CA GLN A 223 8.29 23.27 -5.66
C GLN A 223 7.68 22.79 -4.34
N GLU A 224 6.48 23.25 -4.02
CA GLU A 224 5.75 22.85 -2.82
C GLU A 224 5.50 21.34 -2.79
N MET A 225 5.08 20.76 -3.92
CA MET A 225 4.90 19.31 -4.06
C MET A 225 6.18 18.52 -3.82
N VAL A 226 7.34 19.04 -4.27
CA VAL A 226 8.64 18.36 -4.08
C VAL A 226 9.15 18.53 -2.64
N THR A 227 8.89 19.68 -2.01
CA THR A 227 9.25 19.94 -0.62
C THR A 227 8.40 19.13 0.35
N ASP A 228 7.11 18.98 0.04
CA ASP A 228 6.15 18.20 0.81
C ASP A 228 5.11 17.59 -0.13
N PRO A 229 5.25 16.32 -0.53
CA PRO A 229 4.26 15.63 -1.35
C PRO A 229 2.84 15.69 -0.77
N ASN A 230 2.69 15.71 0.56
CA ASN A 230 1.38 15.79 1.20
C ASN A 230 0.68 17.15 0.99
N SER A 231 1.38 18.17 0.48
CA SER A 231 0.76 19.42 0.01
C SER A 231 -0.31 19.19 -1.07
N VAL A 232 -0.18 18.12 -1.87
CA VAL A 232 -1.18 17.73 -2.87
C VAL A 232 -2.49 17.33 -2.19
N LEU A 233 -2.39 16.62 -1.06
CA LEU A 233 -3.55 16.16 -0.32
C LEU A 233 -4.25 17.31 0.40
N THR A 234 -3.48 18.17 1.08
CA THR A 234 -4.02 19.34 1.79
C THR A 234 -4.65 20.35 0.82
N ALA A 235 -4.05 20.56 -0.35
CA ALA A 235 -4.64 21.38 -1.41
C ALA A 235 -5.95 20.79 -1.94
N ALA A 236 -6.05 19.46 -2.09
CA ALA A 236 -7.23 18.80 -2.61
C ALA A 236 -8.47 18.96 -1.70
N ILE A 237 -8.27 19.01 -0.38
CA ILE A 237 -9.35 19.16 0.60
C ILE A 237 -9.62 20.61 1.01
N HIS A 238 -8.84 21.56 0.51
CA HIS A 238 -9.02 22.97 0.85
C HIS A 238 -10.42 23.44 0.48
N GLY A 239 -11.17 23.90 1.49
CA GLY A 239 -12.55 24.38 1.33
C GLY A 239 -13.62 23.29 1.26
N GLN A 240 -13.26 22.00 1.37
CA GLN A 240 -14.25 20.93 1.44
C GLN A 240 -14.88 20.84 2.85
N ASN A 241 -16.18 20.54 2.91
CA ASN A 241 -16.87 20.22 4.17
C ASN A 241 -16.84 18.71 4.45
N ILE A 242 -15.72 18.24 4.98
CA ILE A 242 -15.53 16.83 5.38
C ILE A 242 -16.14 16.63 6.77
N VAL A 243 -17.15 15.76 6.85
CA VAL A 243 -17.97 15.56 8.06
C VAL A 243 -17.67 14.28 8.81
N GLU A 244 -16.94 13.34 8.19
CA GLU A 244 -16.52 12.10 8.81
C GLU A 244 -15.24 11.59 8.13
N THR A 245 -14.24 11.21 8.92
CA THR A 245 -12.98 10.63 8.43
C THR A 245 -12.62 9.38 9.22
N THR A 246 -12.56 8.23 8.56
CA THR A 246 -11.95 7.00 9.11
C THR A 246 -10.50 6.93 8.64
N ARG A 247 -9.54 6.72 9.55
CA ARG A 247 -8.11 6.65 9.20
C ARG A 247 -7.56 5.24 9.41
N LEU A 248 -6.94 4.68 8.38
CA LEU A 248 -6.16 3.43 8.46
C LEU A 248 -4.68 3.79 8.48
N ILE A 249 -3.93 3.26 9.45
CA ILE A 249 -2.49 3.50 9.60
C ILE A 249 -1.81 2.14 9.63
N VAL A 250 -0.97 1.86 8.65
CA VAL A 250 -0.27 0.56 8.54
C VAL A 250 1.20 0.76 8.24
N SER A 251 2.01 -0.15 8.78
CA SER A 251 3.46 -0.19 8.60
C SER A 251 3.90 -1.61 8.34
N SER A 252 4.93 -1.78 7.51
CA SER A 252 5.65 -3.05 7.36
C SER A 252 6.81 -3.19 8.37
N ASP A 253 7.00 -2.21 9.26
CA ASP A 253 7.85 -2.38 10.43
C ASP A 253 7.20 -3.42 11.33
N SER A 254 7.92 -4.51 11.62
CA SER A 254 7.39 -5.62 12.39
C SER A 254 7.22 -5.33 13.88
N THR A 255 7.57 -4.12 14.33
CA THR A 255 7.57 -3.70 15.72
C THR A 255 6.63 -2.53 16.03
N ASP A 256 6.23 -1.74 15.03
CA ASP A 256 5.40 -0.53 15.19
C ASP A 256 4.44 -0.37 13.99
N PRO A 257 3.14 -0.07 14.20
CA PRO A 257 2.46 0.21 15.48
C PRO A 257 2.04 -1.04 16.25
N VAL A 258 2.13 -2.22 15.65
CA VAL A 258 1.80 -3.52 16.25
C VAL A 258 2.78 -4.58 15.75
N PRO A 259 2.99 -5.69 16.49
CA PRO A 259 3.84 -6.77 16.02
C PRO A 259 3.33 -7.39 14.71
N GLY A 260 4.26 -7.66 13.79
CA GLY A 260 3.98 -8.29 12.49
C GLY A 260 4.12 -7.33 11.32
N GLY A 261 4.27 -7.88 10.11
CA GLY A 261 4.58 -7.12 8.91
C GLY A 261 5.94 -7.48 8.31
N GLY A 262 6.27 -6.82 7.21
CA GLY A 262 7.55 -6.95 6.53
C GLY A 262 7.44 -6.73 5.03
N THR A 263 8.60 -6.70 4.39
CA THR A 263 8.72 -6.72 2.92
C THR A 263 9.53 -7.94 2.50
N SER A 264 9.30 -8.42 1.29
CA SER A 264 10.13 -9.42 0.64
C SER A 264 10.49 -8.93 -0.75
N ASN A 265 11.77 -9.05 -1.10
CA ASN A 265 12.35 -8.51 -2.32
C ASN A 265 12.99 -9.63 -3.16
N THR A 266 12.89 -9.52 -4.49
CA THR A 266 13.61 -10.39 -5.42
C THR A 266 15.13 -10.26 -5.24
N ALA A 267 15.87 -11.27 -5.71
CA ALA A 267 17.34 -11.28 -5.64
C ALA A 267 17.98 -10.06 -6.32
N PHE A 268 17.39 -9.54 -7.39
CA PHE A 268 17.87 -8.33 -8.04
C PHE A 268 17.83 -7.13 -7.09
N LEU A 269 16.68 -6.88 -6.45
CA LEU A 269 16.52 -5.76 -5.51
C LEU A 269 17.40 -5.94 -4.26
N LYS A 270 17.38 -7.15 -3.67
CA LYS A 270 18.10 -7.46 -2.43
C LYS A 270 19.62 -7.45 -2.62
N GLY A 271 20.09 -7.81 -3.81
CA GLY A 271 21.51 -7.91 -4.13
C GLY A 271 22.21 -9.04 -3.37
N SER A 272 23.54 -9.06 -3.45
CA SER A 272 24.38 -10.04 -2.74
C SER A 272 24.93 -9.46 -1.45
N GLN A 273 25.34 -10.33 -0.52
CA GLN A 273 25.94 -9.88 0.74
C GLN A 273 27.20 -9.01 0.55
N ALA A 274 28.02 -9.31 -0.46
CA ALA A 274 29.24 -8.55 -0.75
C ALA A 274 28.99 -7.28 -1.57
N GLY A 275 27.95 -7.27 -2.43
CA GLY A 275 27.66 -6.16 -3.33
C GLY A 275 26.64 -5.15 -2.80
N GLY A 276 25.89 -5.52 -1.76
CA GLY A 276 24.76 -4.73 -1.27
C GLY A 276 23.56 -4.75 -2.23
N PRO A 277 22.46 -4.08 -1.85
CA PRO A 277 21.23 -4.06 -2.62
C PRO A 277 21.29 -3.13 -3.82
N ASN A 278 20.56 -3.47 -4.90
CA ASN A 278 20.31 -2.54 -5.99
C ASN A 278 19.23 -1.51 -5.61
N ALA A 279 18.18 -1.94 -4.90
CA ALA A 279 17.12 -1.09 -4.34
C ALA A 279 16.21 -1.92 -3.42
N ASP A 280 16.69 -2.26 -2.22
CA ASP A 280 15.92 -3.06 -1.26
C ASP A 280 14.76 -2.23 -0.71
N ALA A 281 13.52 -2.59 -1.02
CA ALA A 281 12.36 -1.96 -0.39
C ALA A 281 12.28 -2.42 1.07
N ALA A 282 12.83 -1.63 1.97
CA ALA A 282 13.12 -2.04 3.34
C ALA A 282 11.95 -1.82 4.30
N ASN A 283 11.14 -0.79 4.04
CA ASN A 283 9.99 -0.46 4.88
C ASN A 283 8.92 0.25 4.04
N VAL A 284 7.65 -0.01 4.36
CA VAL A 284 6.49 0.66 3.78
C VAL A 284 5.62 1.16 4.92
N THR A 285 5.32 2.45 4.92
CA THR A 285 4.31 3.06 5.78
C THR A 285 3.24 3.69 4.93
N SER A 286 1.98 3.60 5.36
CA SER A 286 0.90 4.31 4.70
C SER A 286 -0.21 4.73 5.65
N SER A 287 -0.80 5.89 5.38
CA SER A 287 -2.05 6.34 5.96
C SER A 287 -3.10 6.47 4.86
N PHE A 288 -4.28 5.90 5.08
CA PHE A 288 -5.46 6.08 4.24
C PHE A 288 -6.53 6.81 5.04
N TRP A 289 -7.19 7.77 4.43
CA TRP A 289 -8.33 8.50 4.99
C TRP A 289 -9.54 8.26 4.10
N ILE A 290 -10.54 7.61 4.67
CA ILE A 290 -11.83 7.36 4.06
C ILE A 290 -12.77 8.46 4.57
N GLU A 291 -13.18 9.35 3.68
CA GLU A 291 -13.83 10.60 4.03
C GLU A 291 -15.25 10.67 3.45
N LYS A 292 -16.19 11.14 4.27
CA LYS A 292 -17.51 11.59 3.81
C LYS A 292 -17.51 13.09 3.67
N VAL A 293 -17.76 13.57 2.46
CA VAL A 293 -17.76 14.99 2.13
C VAL A 293 -19.19 15.43 1.86
N LYS A 294 -19.62 16.51 2.51
CA LYS A 294 -20.91 17.13 2.23
C LYS A 294 -20.90 17.79 0.86
N GLY A 295 -21.91 17.50 0.07
CA GLY A 295 -22.12 18.17 -1.21
C GLY A 295 -22.50 19.64 -1.02
N GLU A 296 -22.01 20.50 -1.89
CA GLU A 296 -22.38 21.93 -1.92
C GLU A 296 -23.43 22.22 -2.98
N ASN A 297 -24.21 23.29 -2.76
CA ASN A 297 -25.15 23.83 -3.76
C ASN A 297 -26.15 22.78 -4.31
N GLY A 298 -26.68 21.94 -3.42
CA GLY A 298 -27.66 20.91 -3.77
C GLY A 298 -27.07 19.64 -4.41
N LYS A 299 -25.74 19.53 -4.52
CA LYS A 299 -25.08 18.28 -4.92
C LYS A 299 -25.15 17.25 -3.79
N PRO A 300 -25.20 15.94 -4.11
CA PRO A 300 -25.20 14.89 -3.11
C PRO A 300 -23.86 14.82 -2.37
N ASP A 301 -23.91 14.29 -1.16
CA ASP A 301 -22.72 13.87 -0.41
C ASP A 301 -21.96 12.79 -1.21
N PHE A 302 -20.64 12.75 -1.03
CA PHE A 302 -19.79 11.79 -1.73
C PHE A 302 -18.69 11.23 -0.84
N LEU A 303 -18.15 10.08 -1.25
CA LEU A 303 -16.99 9.46 -0.61
C LEU A 303 -15.72 9.87 -1.32
N GLN A 304 -14.71 10.17 -0.52
CA GLN A 304 -13.34 10.47 -0.95
C GLN A 304 -12.37 9.54 -0.21
N LEU A 305 -11.30 9.15 -0.91
CA LEU A 305 -10.20 8.37 -0.37
C LEU A 305 -8.91 9.15 -0.60
N GLN A 306 -8.27 9.60 0.47
CA GLN A 306 -6.90 10.10 0.41
C GLN A 306 -5.93 9.04 0.92
N TYR A 307 -4.74 8.98 0.34
CA TYR A 307 -3.65 8.23 0.95
C TYR A 307 -2.32 8.91 0.77
N THR A 308 -1.43 8.66 1.73
CA THR A 308 0.01 8.91 1.63
C THR A 308 0.75 7.62 1.95
N GLN A 309 1.72 7.27 1.11
CA GLN A 309 2.56 6.09 1.28
C GLN A 309 4.02 6.50 1.13
N THR A 310 4.85 6.05 2.07
CA THR A 310 6.30 6.14 1.97
C THR A 310 6.89 4.74 1.92
N VAL A 311 7.62 4.43 0.85
CA VAL A 311 8.49 3.27 0.73
C VAL A 311 9.92 3.72 0.93
N LEU A 312 10.66 3.11 1.85
CA LEU A 312 12.10 3.33 1.99
C LEU A 312 12.84 2.34 1.10
N LEU A 313 13.43 2.84 0.01
CA LEU A 313 14.34 2.07 -0.82
C LEU A 313 15.75 2.21 -0.24
N ASN A 314 16.43 1.10 0.03
CA ASN A 314 17.79 1.10 0.54
C ASN A 314 18.75 0.69 -0.58
N PHE A 315 19.67 1.60 -0.93
CA PHE A 315 20.81 1.33 -1.80
C PHE A 315 21.89 2.37 -1.54
N ASN A 316 23.14 2.00 -1.86
CA ASN A 316 24.32 2.83 -1.61
C ASN A 316 24.38 3.42 -0.18
N THR A 317 24.10 2.60 0.84
CA THR A 317 24.13 2.96 2.28
C THR A 317 23.09 3.99 2.76
N LEU A 318 22.23 4.45 1.86
CA LEU A 318 21.17 5.42 2.17
C LEU A 318 19.79 4.76 2.11
N SER A 319 18.88 5.30 2.90
CA SER A 319 17.44 5.16 2.73
C SER A 319 16.93 6.32 1.88
N TRP A 320 16.21 5.97 0.82
CA TRP A 320 15.68 6.86 -0.19
C TRP A 320 14.15 6.85 -0.09
N PRO A 321 13.51 7.90 0.43
CA PRO A 321 12.05 7.98 0.49
C PRO A 321 11.44 8.01 -0.90
N HIS A 322 10.61 7.03 -1.20
CA HIS A 322 9.70 7.00 -2.34
C HIS A 322 8.29 7.30 -1.81
N VAL A 323 7.76 8.47 -2.14
CA VAL A 323 6.47 8.94 -1.62
C VAL A 323 5.45 9.03 -2.75
N THR A 324 4.31 8.37 -2.55
CA THR A 324 3.15 8.44 -3.43
C THR A 324 1.94 8.91 -2.64
N VAL A 325 1.23 9.89 -3.19
CA VAL A 325 0.03 10.47 -2.59
C VAL A 325 -1.08 10.57 -3.64
N ALA A 326 -2.33 10.39 -3.24
CA ALA A 326 -3.46 10.63 -4.14
C ALA A 326 -4.74 10.98 -3.39
N THR A 327 -5.65 11.67 -4.10
CA THR A 327 -7.04 11.89 -3.69
C THR A 327 -7.95 11.29 -4.76
N LEU A 328 -8.78 10.33 -4.36
CA LEU A 328 -9.70 9.60 -5.22
C LEU A 328 -11.15 9.80 -4.77
N ARG A 329 -12.07 9.77 -5.73
CA ARG A 329 -13.51 9.73 -5.47
C ARG A 329 -14.08 8.39 -5.83
N LYS A 330 -15.05 7.93 -5.06
CA LYS A 330 -15.84 6.75 -5.42
C LYS A 330 -16.74 7.08 -6.60
N VAL A 331 -16.73 6.23 -7.63
CA VAL A 331 -17.44 6.47 -8.90
C VAL A 331 -18.37 5.33 -9.30
N ALA A 332 -18.27 4.17 -8.66
CA ALA A 332 -19.18 3.03 -8.78
C ALA A 332 -19.12 2.20 -7.50
#